data_AF-T0S046-F1
#
_entry.id   AF-T0S046-F1
#
_cell.length_a   1.000
_cell.length_b   1.000
_cell.length_c   1.000
_cell.angle_alpha   90.00
_cell.angle_beta   90.00
_cell.angle_gamma   90.00
#
_symmetry.space_group_name_H-M   'P 1'
#
loop_
_entity.id
_entity.type
_entity.pdbx_description
1 polymer ?
#
loop_
_entity_poly.entity_id
_entity_poly.type
_entity_poly.pdbx_seq_one_letter_code
_entity_poly.pdbx_strand_id
1 'polypeptide(L)'
;MSSRTLRTMQSLGRQSSLAELHDEAQNSGGFTGYLTTTVTDFFTSPHSACIKFAVVIAGIVLTLPAILFPVCVSLKIDGHVHWTWLQTFIPLFIVTVVSLPLYMLLTQVDNPKVGNNDEDGPPMSNDNTDCHANDTSVLLPSSDSTNPPQKILTWGSVFSLLCSLLAHIFIALRLDNHIDWAWIYVLLPYCLVILVDRSSSSVLQVLQVVFVAEKLDGGLTWTWLVVLLPTWLPLAVMLVIFPIGAAFAVLMFAGDDDSASPKPWCFALSVFLGVFSFFALITGPQLLIVLRLQYFTFSTMWICVPWIIMYSVVILLATLAVLVLAFHGKPSASVQADGENTMTSEYGTV
;
A
#
# COMPACT_ATOMS: atom_id res chain seq x y z
N MET A 1 32.65 9.56 24.14
CA MET A 1 31.88 8.81 23.13
C MET A 1 32.85 7.95 22.32
N SER A 2 32.61 6.64 22.26
CA SER A 2 33.55 5.65 21.74
C SER A 2 33.55 5.59 20.21
N SER A 3 34.72 5.49 19.58
CA SER A 3 34.85 5.38 18.11
C SER A 3 34.14 4.15 17.53
N ARG A 4 33.83 3.15 18.38
CA ARG A 4 32.99 2.00 18.00
C ARG A 4 31.54 2.40 17.72
N THR A 5 30.96 3.30 18.52
CA THR A 5 29.59 3.79 18.30
C THR A 5 29.49 4.63 17.03
N LEU A 6 30.56 5.37 16.71
CA LEU A 6 30.65 6.19 15.50
C LEU A 6 30.80 5.32 14.25
N ARG A 7 31.56 4.21 14.31
CA ARG A 7 31.66 3.24 13.19
C ARG A 7 30.40 2.43 12.96
N THR A 8 29.65 2.06 14.01
CA THR A 8 28.35 1.40 13.83
C THR A 8 27.29 2.34 13.26
N MET A 9 27.35 3.64 13.60
CA MET A 9 26.51 4.65 12.94
C MET A 9 26.95 4.92 11.50
N GLN A 10 28.26 4.86 11.20
CA GLN A 10 28.77 4.97 9.83
C GLN A 10 28.46 3.76 8.96
N SER A 11 28.34 2.54 9.53
CA SER A 11 27.92 1.36 8.77
C SER A 11 26.41 1.32 8.54
N LEU A 12 25.59 1.86 9.45
CA LEU A 12 24.17 2.12 9.21
C LEU A 12 23.95 3.27 8.19
N GLY A 13 24.91 4.19 8.10
CA GLY A 13 24.96 5.24 7.08
C GLY A 13 25.59 4.80 5.75
N ARG A 14 26.10 3.57 5.66
CA ARG A 14 26.49 2.96 4.39
C ARG A 14 25.18 2.52 3.74
N GLN A 15 24.54 3.50 3.10
CA GLN A 15 23.39 3.30 2.23
C GLN A 15 23.67 2.04 1.42
N SER A 16 22.97 0.94 1.74
CA SER A 16 22.73 -0.11 0.76
C SER A 16 22.34 0.64 -0.50
N SER A 17 23.18 0.51 -1.52
CA SER A 17 23.06 1.39 -2.68
C SER A 17 21.63 1.22 -3.18
N LEU A 18 20.96 2.31 -3.55
CA LEU A 18 19.54 2.26 -3.93
C LEU A 18 19.25 1.17 -4.98
N ALA A 19 20.27 0.80 -5.77
CA ALA A 19 20.27 -0.34 -6.69
C ALA A 19 20.09 -1.71 -6.02
N GLU A 20 20.71 -1.97 -4.86
CA GLU A 20 20.60 -3.24 -4.13
C GLU A 20 19.19 -3.43 -3.53
N LEU A 21 18.60 -2.33 -3.02
CA LEU A 21 17.20 -2.31 -2.59
C LEU A 21 16.21 -2.51 -3.76
N HIS A 22 16.61 -2.08 -4.96
CA HIS A 22 15.79 -2.21 -6.16
C HIS A 22 15.77 -3.65 -6.69
N ASP A 23 16.93 -4.31 -6.76
CA ASP A 23 17.00 -5.73 -7.15
C ASP A 23 16.21 -6.61 -6.18
N GLU A 24 16.25 -6.31 -4.87
CA GLU A 24 15.46 -7.02 -3.86
C GLU A 24 13.94 -6.79 -4.05
N ALA A 25 13.53 -5.57 -4.41
CA ALA A 25 12.12 -5.25 -4.67
C ALA A 25 11.58 -5.95 -5.93
N GLN A 26 12.39 -6.05 -6.98
CA GLN A 26 12.03 -6.78 -8.20
C GLN A 26 11.91 -8.28 -7.93
N ASN A 27 12.86 -8.85 -7.17
CA ASN A 27 12.84 -10.27 -6.79
C ASN A 27 11.70 -10.62 -5.81
N SER A 28 11.23 -9.67 -5.01
CA SER A 28 10.15 -9.88 -4.03
C SER A 28 8.74 -9.86 -4.62
N GLY A 29 8.56 -9.68 -5.92
CA GLY A 29 7.22 -9.60 -6.55
C GLY A 29 6.64 -8.18 -6.57
N GLY A 30 7.49 -7.17 -6.71
CA GLY A 30 7.11 -5.76 -6.84
C GLY A 30 6.82 -5.08 -5.51
N PHE A 31 6.15 -3.92 -5.56
CA PHE A 31 5.95 -3.05 -4.40
C PHE A 31 5.30 -3.73 -3.19
N THR A 32 4.21 -4.49 -3.41
CA THR A 32 3.53 -5.22 -2.33
C THR A 32 4.43 -6.28 -1.71
N GLY A 33 5.26 -6.92 -2.55
CA GLY A 33 6.32 -7.82 -2.12
C GLY A 33 7.31 -7.13 -1.22
N TYR A 34 7.98 -6.09 -1.74
CA TYR A 34 8.96 -5.30 -0.98
C TYR A 34 8.41 -4.77 0.34
N LEU A 35 7.19 -4.23 0.36
CA LEU A 35 6.59 -3.70 1.57
C LEU A 35 6.30 -4.82 2.57
N THR A 36 5.82 -5.98 2.10
CA THR A 36 5.61 -7.14 2.95
C THR A 36 6.93 -7.68 3.49
N THR A 37 7.97 -7.79 2.66
CA THR A 37 9.31 -8.23 3.05
C THR A 37 9.93 -7.25 4.04
N THR A 38 9.95 -5.95 3.73
CA THR A 38 10.49 -4.91 4.63
C THR A 38 9.79 -4.88 5.97
N VAL A 39 8.45 -4.97 5.98
CA VAL A 39 7.67 -5.00 7.22
C VAL A 39 7.97 -6.29 7.99
N THR A 40 8.03 -7.43 7.31
CA THR A 40 8.35 -8.72 7.90
C THR A 40 9.76 -8.72 8.49
N ASP A 41 10.76 -8.29 7.74
CA ASP A 41 12.16 -8.16 8.14
C ASP A 41 12.31 -7.20 9.32
N PHE A 42 11.60 -6.07 9.28
CA PHE A 42 11.60 -5.14 10.41
C PHE A 42 11.03 -5.79 11.67
N PHE A 43 9.95 -6.57 11.57
CA PHE A 43 9.37 -7.28 12.71
C PHE A 43 10.22 -8.48 13.16
N THR A 44 10.87 -9.20 12.26
CA THR A 44 11.71 -10.37 12.58
C THR A 44 13.11 -9.99 13.05
N SER A 45 13.61 -8.81 12.66
CA SER A 45 14.92 -8.31 13.05
C SER A 45 15.08 -8.23 14.57
N PRO A 46 16.31 -8.40 15.10
CA PRO A 46 16.60 -8.29 16.53
C PRO A 46 16.61 -6.84 17.05
N HIS A 47 15.90 -5.92 16.38
CA HIS A 47 15.74 -4.56 16.88
C HIS A 47 15.07 -4.55 18.26
N SER A 48 15.47 -3.57 19.08
CA SER A 48 14.87 -3.33 20.39
C SER A 48 13.36 -3.23 20.26
N ALA A 49 12.63 -3.90 21.15
CA ALA A 49 11.16 -3.84 21.22
C ALA A 49 10.63 -2.40 21.19
N CYS A 50 11.38 -1.44 21.77
CA CYS A 50 11.04 -0.02 21.75
C CYS A 50 10.91 0.55 20.33
N ILE A 51 11.80 0.18 19.39
CA ILE A 51 11.75 0.66 18.00
C ILE A 51 10.53 0.08 17.28
N LYS A 52 10.23 -1.21 17.51
CA LYS A 52 9.05 -1.87 16.93
C LYS A 52 7.75 -1.23 17.43
N PHE A 53 7.64 -0.96 18.73
CA PHE A 53 6.52 -0.21 19.30
C PHE A 53 6.41 1.21 18.73
N ALA A 54 7.53 1.92 18.60
CA ALA A 54 7.53 3.28 18.04
C ALA A 54 6.98 3.30 16.60
N VAL A 55 7.35 2.31 15.78
CA VAL A 55 6.83 2.18 14.41
C VAL A 55 5.33 1.86 14.39
N VAL A 56 4.85 0.95 15.24
CA VAL A 56 3.41 0.67 15.35
C VAL A 56 2.64 1.92 15.78
N ILE A 57 3.13 2.66 16.79
CA ILE A 57 2.51 3.91 17.22
C ILE A 57 2.52 4.97 16.10
N ALA A 58 3.63 5.10 15.38
CA ALA A 58 3.71 6.01 14.24
C ALA A 58 2.69 5.63 13.14
N GLY A 59 2.53 4.32 12.85
CA GLY A 59 1.52 3.82 11.92
C GLY A 59 0.08 4.09 12.38
N ILE A 60 -0.20 3.97 13.68
CA ILE A 60 -1.51 4.31 14.26
C ILE A 60 -1.78 5.81 14.10
N VAL A 61 -0.82 6.67 14.50
CA VAL A 61 -0.96 8.12 14.38
C VAL A 61 -1.15 8.55 12.92
N LEU A 62 -0.46 7.89 11.99
CA LEU A 62 -0.56 8.15 10.56
C LEU A 62 -1.94 7.77 9.99
N THR A 63 -2.51 6.66 10.44
CA THR A 63 -3.80 6.12 9.93
C THR A 63 -5.02 6.65 10.66
N LEU A 64 -4.86 7.19 11.87
CA LEU A 64 -5.93 7.72 12.70
C LEU A 64 -6.82 8.77 11.97
N PRO A 65 -6.28 9.73 11.20
CA PRO A 65 -7.10 10.69 10.46
C PRO A 65 -8.08 10.05 9.46
N ALA A 66 -7.73 8.89 8.89
CA ALA A 66 -8.60 8.17 7.96
C ALA A 66 -9.86 7.62 8.64
N ILE A 67 -9.76 7.22 9.92
CA ILE A 67 -10.90 6.76 10.73
C ILE A 67 -11.65 7.94 11.36
N LEU A 68 -10.95 9.01 11.71
CA LEU A 68 -11.60 10.22 12.25
C LEU A 68 -12.52 10.90 11.23
N PHE A 69 -12.14 10.91 9.95
CA PHE A 69 -12.95 11.52 8.91
C PHE A 69 -14.43 11.05 8.88
N PRO A 70 -14.75 9.75 8.72
CA PRO A 70 -16.13 9.28 8.69
C PRO A 70 -16.87 9.51 10.03
N VAL A 71 -16.16 9.50 11.16
CA VAL A 71 -16.72 9.83 12.48
C VAL A 71 -17.12 11.31 12.55
N CYS A 72 -16.25 12.22 12.10
CA CYS A 72 -16.56 13.65 12.04
C CYS A 72 -17.73 13.94 11.10
N VAL A 73 -17.76 13.30 9.92
CA VAL A 73 -18.88 13.40 8.98
C VAL A 73 -20.18 12.92 9.63
N SER A 74 -20.13 11.81 10.36
CA SER A 74 -21.30 11.28 11.08
C SER A 74 -21.80 12.26 12.16
N LEU A 75 -20.91 12.77 13.02
CA LEU A 75 -21.26 13.78 14.02
C LEU A 75 -21.88 15.04 13.41
N LYS A 76 -21.36 15.46 12.26
CA LYS A 76 -21.85 16.63 11.55
C LYS A 76 -23.24 16.40 10.97
N ILE A 77 -23.47 15.24 10.33
CA ILE A 77 -24.77 14.86 9.75
C ILE A 77 -25.84 14.70 10.84
N ASP A 78 -25.49 14.13 11.99
CA ASP A 78 -26.42 13.98 13.12
C ASP A 78 -26.66 15.31 13.86
N GLY A 79 -25.99 16.39 13.46
CA GLY A 79 -26.21 17.74 14.03
C GLY A 79 -25.57 17.96 15.39
N HIS A 80 -24.73 17.03 15.87
CA HIS A 80 -24.02 17.17 17.15
C HIS A 80 -22.91 18.22 17.09
N VAL A 81 -22.42 18.55 15.90
CA VAL A 81 -21.29 19.45 15.68
C VAL A 81 -21.65 20.53 14.65
N HIS A 82 -21.45 21.79 15.00
CA HIS A 82 -21.80 22.95 14.16
C HIS A 82 -20.66 23.45 13.24
N TRP A 83 -19.59 22.68 13.07
CA TRP A 83 -18.44 23.04 12.23
C TRP A 83 -18.79 23.20 10.76
N THR A 84 -17.98 23.92 9.98
CA THR A 84 -18.15 23.92 8.51
C THR A 84 -17.79 22.55 7.91
N TRP A 85 -18.26 22.27 6.70
CA TRP A 85 -17.87 21.03 6.01
C TRP A 85 -16.36 21.01 5.73
N LEU A 86 -15.76 22.17 5.45
CA LEU A 86 -14.31 22.28 5.32
C LEU A 86 -13.56 21.84 6.60
N GLN A 87 -14.02 22.26 7.78
CA GLN A 87 -13.46 21.82 9.07
C GLN A 87 -13.65 20.33 9.31
N THR A 88 -14.81 19.80 8.93
CA THR A 88 -15.13 18.36 9.04
C THR A 88 -14.20 17.50 8.17
N PHE A 89 -13.72 18.04 7.05
CA PHE A 89 -12.83 17.36 6.09
C PHE A 89 -11.34 17.46 6.47
N ILE A 90 -10.96 18.19 7.53
CA ILE A 90 -9.55 18.32 7.95
C ILE A 90 -8.82 16.97 8.08
N PRO A 91 -9.38 15.92 8.73
CA PRO A 91 -8.69 14.64 8.82
C PRO A 91 -8.39 14.03 7.45
N LEU A 92 -9.30 14.16 6.49
CA LEU A 92 -9.10 13.69 5.12
C LEU A 92 -7.98 14.48 4.41
N PHE A 93 -7.93 15.80 4.57
CA PHE A 93 -6.85 16.61 4.01
C PHE A 93 -5.48 16.24 4.58
N ILE A 94 -5.40 15.94 5.88
CA ILE A 94 -4.18 15.44 6.50
C ILE A 94 -3.74 14.13 5.84
N VAL A 95 -4.67 13.17 5.63
CA VAL A 95 -4.35 11.93 4.90
C VAL A 95 -3.81 12.26 3.51
N THR A 96 -4.50 13.09 2.72
CA THR A 96 -4.05 13.43 1.37
C THR A 96 -2.66 14.07 1.34
N VAL A 97 -2.39 15.01 2.25
CA VAL A 97 -1.09 15.71 2.32
C VAL A 97 0.02 14.77 2.76
N VAL A 98 -0.22 13.87 3.72
CA VAL A 98 0.80 12.93 4.21
C VAL A 98 1.00 11.76 3.24
N SER A 99 -0.05 11.35 2.52
CA SER A 99 0.07 10.36 1.46
C SER A 99 0.96 10.86 0.32
N LEU A 100 1.04 12.17 0.05
CA LEU A 100 1.86 12.72 -1.03
C LEU A 100 3.37 12.42 -0.90
N PRO A 101 4.07 12.77 0.20
CA PRO A 101 5.48 12.42 0.36
C PRO A 101 5.67 10.91 0.46
N LEU A 102 4.71 10.17 1.01
CA LEU A 102 4.76 8.71 1.01
C LEU A 102 4.73 8.18 -0.43
N TYR A 103 3.79 8.62 -1.26
CA TYR A 103 3.73 8.25 -2.68
C TYR A 103 4.99 8.70 -3.44
N MET A 104 5.53 9.89 -3.15
CA MET A 104 6.78 10.34 -3.78
C MET A 104 7.97 9.48 -3.37
N LEU A 105 8.06 9.10 -2.10
CA LEU A 105 9.10 8.20 -1.59
C LEU A 105 9.00 6.83 -2.26
N LEU A 106 7.77 6.33 -2.42
CA LEU A 106 7.51 5.03 -3.03
C LEU A 106 7.77 5.01 -4.54
N THR A 107 7.34 6.04 -5.27
CA THR A 107 7.50 6.12 -6.74
C THR A 107 8.92 6.44 -7.19
N GLN A 108 9.77 6.98 -6.30
CA GLN A 108 11.19 7.19 -6.59
C GLN A 108 12.00 5.88 -6.74
N VAL A 109 11.42 4.72 -6.36
CA VAL A 109 12.08 3.42 -6.45
C VAL A 109 12.13 2.88 -7.89
N ASP A 110 11.27 3.33 -8.82
CA ASP A 110 10.99 2.63 -10.08
C ASP A 110 11.72 3.12 -11.35
N ASN A 111 12.93 3.72 -11.26
CA ASN A 111 13.70 4.05 -12.47
C ASN A 111 15.06 3.33 -12.50
N PRO A 112 15.10 2.05 -12.89
CA PRO A 112 16.33 1.45 -13.35
C PRO A 112 16.68 2.11 -14.69
N LYS A 113 17.80 2.83 -14.73
CA LYS A 113 18.57 2.92 -15.97
C LYS A 113 18.90 1.47 -16.32
N VAL A 114 18.20 0.90 -17.29
CA VAL A 114 18.63 -0.30 -17.99
C VAL A 114 20.04 0.01 -18.45
N GLY A 115 21.02 -0.55 -17.74
CA GLY A 115 22.39 -0.59 -18.24
C GLY A 115 22.30 -1.35 -19.54
N ASN A 116 22.48 -0.66 -20.65
CA ASN A 116 22.87 -1.28 -21.90
C ASN A 116 24.17 -2.05 -21.61
N ASN A 117 24.03 -3.29 -21.19
CA ASN A 117 25.08 -4.28 -21.34
C ASN A 117 25.07 -4.66 -22.83
N ASP A 118 25.51 -3.71 -23.66
CA ASP A 118 25.99 -3.97 -25.02
C ASP A 118 27.38 -4.63 -24.92
N GLU A 119 27.48 -5.72 -24.14
CA GLU A 119 28.63 -6.62 -24.08
C GLU A 119 28.21 -8.06 -24.42
N ASP A 120 27.37 -8.22 -25.45
CA ASP A 120 27.37 -9.44 -26.26
C ASP A 120 27.82 -9.06 -27.68
N GLY A 121 29.12 -8.72 -27.76
CA GLY A 121 29.82 -8.83 -29.04
C GLY A 121 29.69 -10.27 -29.55
N PRO A 122 29.51 -10.47 -30.86
CA PRO A 122 29.36 -11.81 -31.41
C PRO A 122 30.60 -12.66 -31.04
N PRO A 123 30.43 -13.96 -30.74
CA PRO A 123 31.56 -14.82 -30.48
C PRO A 123 32.48 -14.79 -31.70
N MET A 124 33.75 -14.43 -31.49
CA MET A 124 34.78 -14.59 -32.50
C MET A 124 34.78 -16.05 -32.97
N SER A 125 34.19 -16.32 -34.12
CA SER A 125 34.58 -17.46 -34.93
C SER A 125 35.87 -17.07 -35.64
N ASN A 126 36.99 -17.55 -35.12
CA ASN A 126 38.22 -17.66 -35.90
C ASN A 126 37.93 -18.61 -37.05
N ASP A 127 37.63 -18.08 -38.23
CA ASP A 127 37.97 -18.78 -39.46
C ASP A 127 38.60 -17.79 -40.43
N ASN A 128 39.81 -18.16 -40.84
CA ASN A 128 40.56 -17.49 -41.86
C ASN A 128 39.80 -17.68 -43.18
N THR A 129 39.76 -16.67 -44.05
CA THR A 129 40.07 -16.76 -45.50
C THR A 129 39.54 -15.51 -46.23
N ASP A 130 40.48 -14.86 -46.91
CA ASP A 130 40.35 -14.02 -48.11
C ASP A 130 39.76 -12.60 -48.08
N CYS A 131 40.70 -11.65 -48.10
CA CYS A 131 40.93 -10.71 -49.20
C CYS A 131 39.71 -10.30 -50.06
N HIS A 132 39.12 -9.13 -49.79
CA HIS A 132 38.84 -8.16 -50.86
C HIS A 132 38.65 -6.75 -50.29
N ALA A 133 39.44 -5.83 -50.84
CA ALA A 133 39.34 -4.40 -50.62
C ALA A 133 38.00 -3.84 -51.12
N ASN A 134 37.39 -2.92 -50.37
CA ASN A 134 37.13 -1.58 -50.88
C ASN A 134 36.71 -0.60 -49.79
N ASP A 135 37.40 0.54 -49.86
CA ASP A 135 37.36 1.75 -49.09
C ASP A 135 35.99 2.44 -48.88
N THR A 136 35.99 3.25 -47.81
CA THR A 136 35.22 4.49 -47.61
C THR A 136 33.70 4.37 -47.42
N SER A 137 33.31 4.14 -46.17
CA SER A 137 32.09 4.78 -45.64
C SER A 137 32.45 5.64 -44.43
N VAL A 138 32.00 6.88 -44.49
CA VAL A 138 32.26 7.98 -43.58
C VAL A 138 31.71 7.66 -42.19
N LEU A 139 32.61 7.52 -41.22
CA LEU A 139 32.31 7.51 -39.78
C LEU A 139 31.72 8.87 -39.38
N LEU A 140 30.40 8.99 -39.43
CA LEU A 140 29.69 10.02 -38.66
C LEU A 140 29.77 9.59 -37.19
N PRO A 141 30.25 10.45 -36.27
CA PRO A 141 30.16 10.16 -34.85
C PRO A 141 28.67 10.05 -34.50
N SER A 142 28.22 8.84 -34.20
CA SER A 142 26.96 8.60 -33.53
C SER A 142 26.98 9.45 -32.28
N SER A 143 26.24 10.56 -32.32
CA SER A 143 26.05 11.42 -31.18
C SER A 143 25.39 10.56 -30.12
N ASP A 144 26.18 10.14 -29.14
CA ASP A 144 25.72 9.57 -27.88
C ASP A 144 24.80 10.59 -27.25
N SER A 145 23.53 10.48 -27.64
CA SER A 145 22.37 11.09 -27.03
C SER A 145 22.31 10.56 -25.62
N THR A 146 23.12 11.16 -24.76
CA THR A 146 23.07 11.12 -23.31
C THR A 146 21.74 11.74 -22.90
N ASN A 147 20.66 10.98 -23.10
CA ASN A 147 19.36 11.34 -22.59
C ASN A 147 19.51 11.39 -21.07
N PRO A 148 19.30 12.54 -20.42
CA PRO A 148 19.34 12.61 -18.98
C PRO A 148 18.31 11.62 -18.44
N PRO A 149 18.59 10.91 -17.33
CA PRO A 149 17.60 10.05 -16.68
C PRO A 149 16.40 10.94 -16.36
N GLN A 150 15.35 10.82 -17.16
CA GLN A 150 14.12 11.53 -16.90
C GLN A 150 13.60 10.94 -15.60
N LYS A 151 13.77 11.68 -14.50
CA LYS A 151 12.98 11.53 -13.28
C LYS A 151 11.53 11.78 -13.68
N ILE A 152 10.89 10.76 -14.23
CA ILE A 152 9.46 10.72 -14.41
C ILE A 152 8.93 10.37 -13.02
N LEU A 153 8.97 11.37 -12.13
CA LEU A 153 7.88 11.51 -11.17
C LEU A 153 6.64 11.45 -12.07
N THR A 154 5.86 10.37 -11.97
CA THR A 154 4.69 10.15 -12.81
C THR A 154 3.78 11.34 -12.58
N TRP A 155 3.85 12.32 -13.48
CA TRP A 155 3.11 13.56 -13.40
C TRP A 155 1.61 13.30 -13.23
N GLY A 156 1.14 12.15 -13.75
CA GLY A 156 -0.19 11.60 -13.52
C GLY A 156 -0.55 11.34 -12.04
N SER A 157 0.38 10.88 -11.20
CA SER A 157 0.13 10.65 -9.77
C SER A 157 -0.05 11.97 -9.00
N VAL A 158 0.82 12.96 -9.28
CA VAL A 158 0.68 14.30 -8.70
C VAL A 158 -0.60 14.97 -9.17
N PHE A 159 -0.91 14.86 -10.47
CA PHE A 159 -2.14 15.36 -11.06
C PHE A 159 -3.38 14.71 -10.43
N SER A 160 -3.37 13.39 -10.25
CA SER A 160 -4.45 12.64 -9.61
C SER A 160 -4.70 13.10 -8.18
N LEU A 161 -3.64 13.27 -7.38
CA LEU A 161 -3.74 13.80 -6.02
C LEU A 161 -4.29 15.24 -5.99
N LEU A 162 -3.83 16.10 -6.90
CA LEU A 162 -4.31 17.48 -6.98
C LEU A 162 -5.79 17.52 -7.36
N CYS A 163 -6.22 16.72 -8.34
CA CYS A 163 -7.62 16.60 -8.73
C CYS A 163 -8.49 16.01 -7.61
N SER A 164 -7.98 15.04 -6.85
CA SER A 164 -8.67 14.50 -5.67
C SER A 164 -8.85 15.57 -4.58
N LEU A 165 -7.81 16.36 -4.29
CA LEU A 165 -7.88 17.47 -3.34
C LEU A 165 -8.91 18.52 -3.78
N LEU A 166 -8.90 18.89 -5.06
CA LEU A 166 -9.88 19.81 -5.65
C LEU A 166 -11.30 19.27 -5.54
N ALA A 167 -11.52 17.98 -5.80
CA ALA A 167 -12.82 17.35 -5.63
C ALA A 167 -13.33 17.47 -4.18
N HIS A 168 -12.48 17.17 -3.20
CA HIS A 168 -12.86 17.30 -1.78
C HIS A 168 -13.19 18.74 -1.38
N ILE A 169 -12.44 19.72 -1.90
CA ILE A 169 -12.73 21.15 -1.65
C ILE A 169 -14.07 21.55 -2.27
N PHE A 170 -14.34 21.18 -3.52
CA PHE A 170 -15.61 21.49 -4.18
C PHE A 170 -16.79 20.83 -3.49
N ILE A 171 -16.66 19.57 -3.05
CA ILE A 171 -17.68 18.87 -2.27
C ILE A 171 -17.95 19.64 -0.97
N ALA A 172 -16.91 20.02 -0.22
CA ALA A 172 -17.07 20.76 1.02
C ALA A 172 -17.75 22.13 0.81
N LEU A 173 -17.31 22.90 -0.19
CA LEU A 173 -17.90 24.20 -0.52
C LEU A 173 -19.36 24.09 -0.98
N ARG A 174 -19.68 23.04 -1.75
CA ARG A 174 -21.06 22.75 -2.16
C ARG A 174 -21.94 22.40 -0.97
N LEU A 175 -21.45 21.54 -0.07
CA LEU A 175 -22.18 21.15 1.14
C LEU A 175 -22.37 22.32 2.12
N ASP A 176 -21.46 23.30 2.14
CA ASP A 176 -21.60 24.56 2.89
C ASP A 176 -22.51 25.60 2.17
N ASN A 177 -23.08 25.27 1.00
CA ASN A 177 -23.87 26.16 0.15
C ASN A 177 -23.13 27.44 -0.29
N HIS A 178 -21.80 27.39 -0.42
CA HIS A 178 -21.01 28.48 -0.99
C HIS A 178 -21.00 28.49 -2.52
N ILE A 179 -21.34 27.36 -3.15
CA ILE A 179 -21.36 27.16 -4.60
C ILE A 179 -22.70 26.55 -5.00
N ASP A 180 -23.33 27.12 -6.04
CA ASP A 180 -24.63 26.70 -6.55
C ASP A 180 -24.59 25.77 -7.79
N TRP A 181 -23.42 25.24 -8.11
CA TRP A 181 -23.22 24.39 -9.29
C TRP A 181 -23.91 23.03 -9.16
N ALA A 182 -24.32 22.47 -10.29
CA ALA A 182 -24.81 21.09 -10.36
C ALA A 182 -23.75 20.10 -9.85
N TRP A 183 -24.17 19.01 -9.22
CA TRP A 183 -23.28 18.01 -8.63
C TRP A 183 -22.33 17.39 -9.65
N ILE A 184 -22.75 17.30 -10.91
CA ILE A 184 -21.89 16.80 -11.99
C ILE A 184 -20.62 17.64 -12.19
N TYR A 185 -20.70 18.97 -12.05
CA TYR A 185 -19.53 19.86 -12.18
C TYR A 185 -18.65 19.80 -10.93
N VAL A 186 -19.27 19.67 -9.75
CA VAL A 186 -18.57 19.51 -8.46
C VAL A 186 -17.74 18.23 -8.44
N LEU A 187 -18.27 17.14 -9.00
CA LEU A 187 -17.63 15.82 -9.03
C LEU A 187 -16.72 15.60 -10.26
N LEU A 188 -16.65 16.56 -11.19
CA LEU A 188 -15.84 16.43 -12.41
C LEU A 188 -14.35 16.15 -12.16
N PRO A 189 -13.67 16.80 -11.19
CA PRO A 189 -12.27 16.47 -10.91
C PRO A 189 -12.09 15.01 -10.46
N TYR A 190 -13.07 14.44 -9.76
CA TYR A 190 -13.04 13.04 -9.33
C TYR A 190 -13.23 12.09 -10.52
N CYS A 191 -14.11 12.42 -11.47
CA CYS A 191 -14.23 11.68 -12.73
C CYS A 191 -12.91 11.66 -13.51
N LEU A 192 -12.18 12.80 -13.57
CA LEU A 192 -10.88 12.87 -14.23
C LEU A 192 -9.85 11.95 -13.56
N VAL A 193 -9.82 11.89 -12.22
CA VAL A 193 -8.93 10.98 -11.48
C VAL A 193 -9.20 9.52 -11.89
N ILE A 194 -10.47 9.13 -11.90
CA ILE A 194 -10.86 7.76 -12.26
C ILE A 194 -10.52 7.45 -13.73
N LEU A 195 -10.68 8.41 -14.65
CA LEU A 195 -10.36 8.20 -16.07
C LEU A 195 -8.86 8.09 -16.34
N VAL A 196 -8.03 8.74 -15.52
CA VAL A 196 -6.56 8.62 -15.61
C VAL A 196 -6.11 7.22 -15.17
N ASP A 197 -6.81 6.60 -14.23
CA ASP A 197 -6.59 5.22 -13.86
C ASP A 197 -7.14 4.29 -14.97
N ARG A 198 -6.26 3.64 -15.74
CA ARG A 198 -6.65 2.80 -16.89
C ARG A 198 -7.22 1.43 -16.49
N SER A 199 -7.66 1.27 -15.24
CA SER A 199 -8.27 0.03 -14.75
C SER A 199 -9.61 -0.25 -15.42
N SER A 200 -9.95 -1.53 -15.61
CA SER A 200 -11.26 -1.96 -16.10
C SER A 200 -12.41 -1.58 -15.14
N SER A 201 -12.10 -1.37 -13.85
CA SER A 201 -13.07 -0.89 -12.84
C SER A 201 -13.44 0.59 -13.03
N SER A 202 -12.62 1.37 -13.75
CA SER A 202 -12.78 2.82 -13.86
C SER A 202 -14.09 3.22 -14.53
N VAL A 203 -14.56 2.47 -15.54
CA VAL A 203 -15.84 2.78 -16.22
C VAL A 203 -17.03 2.64 -15.27
N LEU A 204 -17.06 1.59 -14.45
CA LEU A 204 -18.11 1.39 -13.46
C LEU A 204 -18.09 2.47 -12.38
N GLN A 205 -16.89 2.91 -11.97
CA GLN A 205 -16.72 4.00 -11.00
C GLN A 205 -17.13 5.37 -11.57
N VAL A 206 -16.81 5.69 -12.82
CA VAL A 206 -17.30 6.92 -13.46
C VAL A 206 -18.81 6.90 -13.56
N LEU A 207 -19.39 5.78 -14.01
CA LEU A 207 -20.84 5.62 -14.10
C LEU A 207 -21.50 5.80 -12.72
N GLN A 208 -20.88 5.25 -11.68
CA GLN A 208 -21.33 5.44 -10.30
C GLN A 208 -21.38 6.91 -9.89
N VAL A 209 -20.33 7.66 -10.19
CA VAL A 209 -20.23 9.09 -9.83
C VAL A 209 -21.27 9.90 -10.58
N VAL A 210 -21.49 9.60 -11.87
CA VAL A 210 -22.52 10.25 -12.69
C VAL A 210 -23.93 9.96 -12.14
N PHE A 211 -24.24 8.70 -11.82
CA PHE A 211 -25.55 8.37 -11.24
C PHE A 211 -25.77 9.02 -9.87
N VAL A 212 -24.74 9.12 -9.03
CA VAL A 212 -24.82 9.83 -7.75
C VAL A 212 -25.05 11.33 -7.98
N ALA A 213 -24.32 11.94 -8.91
CA ALA A 213 -24.49 13.35 -9.26
C ALA A 213 -25.93 13.66 -9.70
N GLU A 214 -26.43 12.92 -10.70
CA GLU A 214 -27.80 13.07 -11.22
C GLU A 214 -28.86 12.79 -10.15
N LYS A 215 -28.59 11.86 -9.23
CA LYS A 215 -29.48 11.58 -8.11
C LYS A 215 -29.53 12.73 -7.11
N LEU A 216 -28.38 13.33 -6.81
CA LEU A 216 -28.28 14.47 -5.90
C LEU A 216 -28.85 15.76 -6.50
N ASP A 217 -28.75 15.95 -7.82
CA ASP A 217 -29.37 17.04 -8.56
C ASP A 217 -30.90 16.87 -8.74
N GLY A 218 -31.45 15.70 -8.37
CA GLY A 218 -32.87 15.40 -8.49
C GLY A 218 -33.33 15.02 -9.89
N GLY A 219 -32.41 14.89 -10.85
CA GLY A 219 -32.70 14.45 -12.22
C GLY A 219 -33.11 12.97 -12.28
N LEU A 220 -32.65 12.16 -11.31
CA LEU A 220 -32.88 10.72 -11.28
C LEU A 220 -33.82 10.27 -10.16
N THR A 221 -34.94 9.65 -10.50
CA THR A 221 -35.95 9.16 -9.52
C THR A 221 -35.68 7.74 -9.00
N TRP A 222 -34.61 7.08 -9.45
CA TRP A 222 -34.29 5.70 -9.08
C TRP A 222 -33.96 5.51 -7.60
N THR A 223 -34.07 4.27 -7.11
CA THR A 223 -33.67 3.92 -5.74
C THR A 223 -32.16 3.99 -5.57
N TRP A 224 -31.69 4.25 -4.34
CA TRP A 224 -30.26 4.29 -4.04
C TRP A 224 -29.55 2.97 -4.34
N LEU A 225 -30.27 1.85 -4.25
CA LEU A 225 -29.77 0.52 -4.61
C LEU A 225 -29.39 0.45 -6.11
N VAL A 226 -30.26 0.96 -6.99
CA VAL A 226 -30.00 0.97 -8.45
C VAL A 226 -28.90 1.98 -8.79
N VAL A 227 -28.93 3.15 -8.17
CA VAL A 227 -27.89 4.19 -8.33
C VAL A 227 -26.51 3.64 -7.97
N LEU A 228 -26.41 2.82 -6.93
CA LEU A 228 -25.15 2.24 -6.45
C LEU A 228 -24.80 0.88 -7.08
N LEU A 229 -25.59 0.40 -8.04
CA LEU A 229 -25.40 -0.90 -8.70
C LEU A 229 -24.00 -1.09 -9.30
N PRO A 230 -23.39 -0.07 -9.97
CA PRO A 230 -22.02 -0.20 -10.47
C PRO A 230 -20.98 -0.48 -9.38
N THR A 231 -21.23 -0.07 -8.13
CA THR A 231 -20.38 -0.38 -6.97
C THR A 231 -20.71 -1.74 -6.37
N TRP A 232 -22.01 -2.10 -6.28
CA TRP A 232 -22.46 -3.38 -5.72
C TRP A 232 -21.93 -4.58 -6.48
N LEU A 233 -21.87 -4.49 -7.81
CA LEU A 233 -21.51 -5.62 -8.65
C LEU A 233 -20.06 -6.09 -8.41
N PRO A 234 -19.02 -5.23 -8.52
CA PRO A 234 -17.65 -5.61 -8.18
C PRO A 234 -17.50 -6.05 -6.71
N LEU A 235 -18.24 -5.39 -5.81
CA LEU A 235 -18.16 -5.64 -4.38
C LEU A 235 -18.75 -7.01 -4.00
N ALA A 236 -19.87 -7.40 -4.60
CA ALA A 236 -20.47 -8.72 -4.42
C ALA A 236 -19.57 -9.82 -5.01
N VAL A 237 -18.96 -9.56 -6.16
CA VAL A 237 -17.98 -10.47 -6.79
C VAL A 237 -16.78 -10.66 -5.85
N MET A 238 -16.20 -9.58 -5.33
CA MET A 238 -15.08 -9.65 -4.38
C MET A 238 -15.46 -10.37 -3.09
N LEU A 239 -16.63 -10.07 -2.52
CA LEU A 239 -17.11 -10.66 -1.26
C LEU A 239 -17.36 -12.17 -1.36
N VAL A 240 -17.72 -12.69 -2.54
CA VAL A 240 -18.05 -14.11 -2.73
C VAL A 240 -16.89 -14.89 -3.36
N ILE A 241 -16.33 -14.41 -4.46
CA ILE A 241 -15.33 -15.17 -5.23
C ILE A 241 -14.02 -15.25 -4.45
N PHE A 242 -13.59 -14.18 -3.79
CA PHE A 242 -12.28 -14.15 -3.14
C PHE A 242 -12.18 -15.09 -1.93
N PRO A 243 -13.15 -15.13 -0.97
CA PRO A 243 -13.13 -16.11 0.11
C PRO A 243 -13.21 -17.55 -0.38
N ILE A 244 -14.03 -17.83 -1.40
CA ILE A 244 -14.14 -19.17 -2.01
C ILE A 244 -12.80 -19.57 -2.62
N GLY A 245 -12.18 -18.69 -3.39
CA GLY A 245 -10.86 -18.92 -3.99
C GLY A 245 -9.77 -19.17 -2.97
N ALA A 246 -9.73 -18.38 -1.88
CA ALA A 246 -8.78 -18.57 -0.79
C ALA A 246 -8.96 -19.92 -0.07
N ALA A 247 -10.21 -20.29 0.22
CA ALA A 247 -10.51 -21.58 0.85
C ALA A 247 -10.15 -22.76 -0.08
N PHE A 248 -10.46 -22.63 -1.37
CA PHE A 248 -10.10 -23.63 -2.37
C PHE A 248 -8.58 -23.78 -2.52
N ALA A 249 -7.84 -22.68 -2.56
CA ALA A 249 -6.38 -22.71 -2.61
C ALA A 249 -5.79 -23.48 -1.42
N VAL A 250 -6.27 -23.19 -0.20
CA VAL A 250 -5.85 -23.93 1.01
C VAL A 250 -6.14 -25.42 0.89
N LEU A 251 -7.32 -25.81 0.40
CA LEU A 251 -7.66 -27.22 0.21
C LEU A 251 -6.78 -27.92 -0.84
N MET A 252 -6.41 -27.22 -1.92
CA MET A 252 -5.56 -27.77 -2.98
C MET A 252 -4.11 -27.93 -2.53
N PHE A 253 -3.57 -26.98 -1.74
CA PHE A 253 -2.18 -27.04 -1.27
C PHE A 253 -1.97 -27.89 -0.02
N ALA A 254 -3.03 -28.15 0.76
CA ALA A 254 -2.93 -28.98 1.97
C ALA A 254 -3.08 -30.50 1.71
N GLY A 255 -3.21 -30.92 0.44
CA GLY A 255 -3.51 -32.30 0.07
C GLY A 255 -2.31 -33.26 0.01
N ASP A 256 -1.08 -32.78 0.16
CA ASP A 256 0.14 -33.55 -0.16
C ASP A 256 1.00 -33.93 1.07
N ASP A 257 0.65 -33.46 2.28
CA ASP A 257 1.42 -33.74 3.50
C ASP A 257 0.86 -34.94 4.27
N ASP A 258 1.46 -36.11 4.07
CA ASP A 258 1.15 -37.42 4.69
C ASP A 258 1.36 -37.51 6.23
N SER A 259 1.55 -36.39 6.94
CA SER A 259 1.91 -36.39 8.36
C SER A 259 0.90 -35.68 9.27
N ALA A 260 0.04 -36.47 9.92
CA ALA A 260 -0.62 -36.24 11.22
C ALA A 260 -1.17 -34.83 11.58
N SER A 261 -1.44 -33.96 10.59
CA SER A 261 -1.85 -32.57 10.79
C SER A 261 -3.38 -32.45 10.87
N PRO A 262 -3.92 -31.40 11.53
CA PRO A 262 -5.36 -31.20 11.67
C PRO A 262 -6.07 -31.17 10.31
N LYS A 263 -7.29 -31.73 10.27
CA LYS A 263 -8.10 -31.86 9.05
C LYS A 263 -8.09 -30.54 8.24
N PRO A 264 -7.64 -30.55 6.98
CA PRO A 264 -7.43 -29.33 6.18
C PRO A 264 -8.72 -28.52 5.99
N TRP A 265 -9.87 -29.18 6.09
CA TRP A 265 -11.18 -28.55 6.00
C TRP A 265 -11.47 -27.54 7.12
N CYS A 266 -11.03 -27.79 8.35
CA CYS A 266 -11.23 -26.85 9.46
C CYS A 266 -10.43 -25.57 9.24
N PHE A 267 -9.19 -25.69 8.79
CA PHE A 267 -8.34 -24.55 8.48
C PHE A 267 -8.88 -23.77 7.27
N ALA A 268 -9.30 -24.46 6.20
CA ALA A 268 -9.93 -23.83 5.04
C ALA A 268 -11.22 -23.07 5.40
N LEU A 269 -12.07 -23.63 6.27
CA LEU A 269 -13.28 -22.95 6.76
C LEU A 269 -12.94 -21.73 7.61
N SER A 270 -11.89 -21.82 8.43
CA SER A 270 -11.40 -20.67 9.20
C SER A 270 -10.88 -19.55 8.30
N VAL A 271 -10.14 -19.90 7.24
CA VAL A 271 -9.66 -18.92 6.24
C VAL A 271 -10.82 -18.31 5.49
N PHE A 272 -11.79 -19.12 5.02
CA PHE A 272 -13.01 -18.62 4.39
C PHE A 272 -13.73 -17.60 5.28
N LEU A 273 -13.99 -17.97 6.53
CA LEU A 273 -14.74 -17.13 7.47
C LEU A 273 -13.96 -15.85 7.81
N GLY A 274 -12.63 -15.94 7.96
CA GLY A 274 -11.77 -14.80 8.22
C GLY A 274 -11.75 -13.81 7.05
N VAL A 275 -11.53 -14.30 5.84
CA VAL A 275 -11.49 -13.48 4.61
C VAL A 275 -12.88 -12.89 4.32
N PHE A 276 -13.94 -13.68 4.44
CA PHE A 276 -15.32 -13.20 4.27
C PHE A 276 -15.66 -12.11 5.30
N SER A 277 -15.34 -12.33 6.58
CA SER A 277 -15.58 -11.33 7.64
C SER A 277 -14.80 -10.05 7.39
N PHE A 278 -13.55 -10.15 6.91
CA PHE A 278 -12.74 -8.99 6.56
C PHE A 278 -13.38 -8.17 5.45
N PHE A 279 -13.78 -8.80 4.33
CA PHE A 279 -14.47 -8.09 3.25
C PHE A 279 -15.84 -7.57 3.69
N ALA A 280 -16.58 -8.30 4.53
CA ALA A 280 -17.85 -7.84 5.08
C ALA A 280 -17.68 -6.58 5.95
N LEU A 281 -16.60 -6.48 6.74
CA LEU A 281 -16.29 -5.28 7.52
C LEU A 281 -15.86 -4.10 6.65
N ILE A 282 -15.10 -4.35 5.59
CA ILE A 282 -14.70 -3.32 4.62
C ILE A 282 -15.90 -2.73 3.89
N THR A 283 -16.85 -3.60 3.51
CA THR A 283 -18.00 -3.28 2.67
C THR A 283 -19.27 -2.95 3.46
N GLY A 284 -19.25 -3.21 4.77
CA GLY A 284 -20.36 -2.99 5.69
C GLY A 284 -20.85 -1.53 5.71
N PRO A 285 -19.98 -0.51 5.76
CA PRO A 285 -20.44 0.89 5.77
C PRO A 285 -21.21 1.28 4.53
N GLN A 286 -20.83 0.77 3.35
CA GLN A 286 -21.53 1.00 2.09
C GLN A 286 -22.95 0.41 2.15
N LEU A 287 -23.10 -0.78 2.74
CA LEU A 287 -24.42 -1.42 2.95
C LEU A 287 -25.26 -0.62 3.92
N LEU A 288 -24.68 -0.16 5.03
CA LEU A 288 -25.36 0.65 6.03
C LEU A 288 -25.78 2.02 5.49
N ILE A 289 -24.98 2.65 4.62
CA ILE A 289 -25.34 3.89 3.94
C ILE A 289 -26.60 3.68 3.09
N VAL A 290 -26.66 2.64 2.27
CA VAL A 290 -27.85 2.37 1.44
C VAL A 290 -29.06 2.01 2.29
N LEU A 291 -28.84 1.21 3.33
CA LEU A 291 -29.89 0.85 4.28
C LEU A 291 -30.49 2.10 4.93
N ARG A 292 -29.64 3.08 5.28
CA ARG A 292 -30.07 4.36 5.85
C ARG A 292 -30.77 5.26 4.84
N LEU A 293 -30.24 5.34 3.63
CA LEU A 293 -30.78 6.21 2.58
C LEU A 293 -32.14 5.73 2.05
N GLN A 294 -32.44 4.44 2.13
CA GLN A 294 -33.60 3.83 1.46
C GLN A 294 -34.65 3.29 2.43
N TYR A 295 -34.26 2.74 3.59
CA TYR A 295 -35.16 1.89 4.39
C TYR A 295 -35.30 2.29 5.87
N PHE A 296 -34.20 2.65 6.54
CA PHE A 296 -34.20 2.83 8.00
C PHE A 296 -33.58 4.16 8.43
N THR A 297 -34.13 4.78 9.47
CA THR A 297 -33.50 5.94 10.12
C THR A 297 -32.77 5.49 11.38
N PHE A 298 -31.44 5.56 11.35
CA PHE A 298 -30.60 5.32 12.51
C PHE A 298 -29.45 6.34 12.54
N SER A 299 -28.77 6.48 13.69
CA SER A 299 -27.64 7.40 13.86
C SER A 299 -26.53 7.06 12.86
N THR A 300 -25.97 8.07 12.21
CA THR A 300 -24.86 7.87 11.25
C THR A 300 -23.66 7.18 11.87
N MET A 301 -23.48 7.27 13.20
CA MET A 301 -22.39 6.60 13.90
C MET A 301 -22.34 5.09 13.65
N TRP A 302 -23.49 4.43 13.51
CA TRP A 302 -23.54 3.00 13.23
C TRP A 302 -22.92 2.64 11.88
N ILE A 303 -22.91 3.57 10.92
CA ILE A 303 -22.25 3.38 9.62
C ILE A 303 -20.74 3.21 9.80
N CYS A 304 -20.14 3.87 10.79
CA CYS A 304 -18.70 3.82 11.04
C CYS A 304 -18.25 2.58 11.83
N VAL A 305 -19.18 1.88 12.49
CA VAL A 305 -18.87 0.77 13.41
C VAL A 305 -18.04 -0.35 12.75
N PRO A 306 -18.36 -0.83 11.53
CA PRO A 306 -17.56 -1.88 10.88
C PRO A 306 -16.08 -1.49 10.70
N TRP A 307 -15.81 -0.25 10.30
CA TRP A 307 -14.44 0.24 10.15
C TRP A 307 -13.74 0.44 11.49
N ILE A 308 -14.45 0.89 12.54
CA ILE A 308 -13.88 0.99 13.90
C ILE A 308 -13.51 -0.40 14.43
N ILE A 309 -14.37 -1.41 14.23
CA ILE A 309 -14.11 -2.80 14.62
C ILE A 309 -12.87 -3.31 13.87
N MET A 310 -12.85 -3.15 12.54
CA MET A 310 -11.72 -3.56 11.70
C MET A 310 -10.41 -2.91 12.17
N TYR A 311 -10.41 -1.59 12.37
CA TYR A 311 -9.24 -0.85 12.82
C TYR A 311 -8.75 -1.30 14.21
N SER A 312 -9.69 -1.55 15.13
CA SER A 312 -9.39 -2.05 16.47
C SER A 312 -8.75 -3.44 16.43
N VAL A 313 -9.25 -4.32 15.57
CA VAL A 313 -8.66 -5.67 15.36
C VAL A 313 -7.26 -5.56 14.80
N VAL A 314 -7.02 -4.70 13.79
CA VAL A 314 -5.68 -4.49 13.21
C VAL A 314 -4.69 -3.97 14.26
N ILE A 315 -5.08 -2.99 15.07
CA ILE A 315 -4.23 -2.48 16.16
C ILE A 315 -3.93 -3.58 17.18
N LEU A 316 -4.94 -4.35 17.59
CA LEU A 316 -4.78 -5.42 18.56
C LEU A 316 -3.83 -6.50 18.03
N LEU A 317 -3.98 -6.91 16.76
CA LEU A 317 -3.09 -7.89 16.14
C LEU A 317 -1.66 -7.37 15.99
N ALA A 318 -1.49 -6.11 15.55
CA ALA A 318 -0.17 -5.50 15.40
C ALA A 318 0.56 -5.37 16.76
N THR A 319 -0.14 -4.91 17.79
CA THR A 319 0.42 -4.78 19.15
C THR A 319 0.72 -6.14 19.78
N LEU A 320 -0.17 -7.13 19.60
CA LEU A 320 0.07 -8.51 20.04
C LEU A 320 1.27 -9.13 19.33
N ALA A 321 1.41 -8.92 18.01
CA ALA A 321 2.55 -9.41 17.25
C ALA A 321 3.87 -8.84 17.78
N VAL A 322 3.94 -7.53 18.04
CA VAL A 322 5.12 -6.90 18.66
C VAL A 322 5.40 -7.48 20.05
N LEU A 323 4.36 -7.68 20.87
CA LEU A 323 4.50 -8.25 22.20
C LEU A 323 5.09 -9.67 22.17
N VAL A 324 4.53 -10.53 21.30
CA VAL A 324 4.99 -11.92 21.13
C VAL A 324 6.44 -11.95 20.66
N LEU A 325 6.80 -11.11 19.68
CA LEU A 325 8.16 -11.00 19.15
C LEU A 325 9.15 -10.43 20.17
N ALA A 326 8.70 -9.50 21.03
CA ALA A 326 9.53 -8.94 22.09
C ALA A 326 9.86 -9.98 23.18
N PHE A 327 8.91 -10.86 23.52
CA PHE A 327 9.12 -11.89 24.55
C PHE A 327 9.76 -13.19 24.03
N HIS A 328 9.54 -13.55 22.76
CA HIS A 328 10.17 -14.73 22.16
C HIS A 328 11.57 -14.46 21.59
N GLY A 329 12.05 -13.21 21.62
CA GLY A 329 13.42 -12.88 21.28
C GLY A 329 14.38 -13.70 22.15
N LYS A 330 14.94 -14.77 21.57
CA LYS A 330 15.92 -15.66 22.23
C LYS A 330 16.92 -14.77 22.97
N PRO A 331 17.17 -14.99 24.28
CA PRO A 331 18.19 -14.24 25.00
C PRO A 331 19.46 -14.42 24.18
N SER A 332 19.90 -13.33 23.56
CA SER A 332 21.08 -13.34 22.72
C SER A 332 22.18 -13.87 23.61
N ALA A 333 22.76 -15.00 23.23
CA ALA A 333 23.86 -15.62 23.95
C ALA A 333 25.09 -14.71 23.80
N SER A 334 25.08 -13.56 24.46
CA SER A 334 26.22 -12.68 24.64
C SER A 334 26.76 -12.96 26.03
N VAL A 335 27.54 -14.05 26.16
CA VAL A 335 28.79 -14.17 26.92
C VAL A 335 29.31 -15.59 26.64
N GLN A 336 29.83 -15.85 25.44
CA GLN A 336 30.86 -16.88 25.27
C GLN A 336 32.15 -16.09 25.02
N ALA A 337 32.72 -15.59 26.12
CA ALA A 337 33.97 -16.12 26.65
C ALA A 337 35.12 -15.94 25.63
N ASP A 338 35.41 -14.67 25.33
CA ASP A 338 36.63 -14.21 24.67
C ASP A 338 37.82 -14.26 25.65
N GLY A 339 37.93 -15.38 26.38
CA GLY A 339 38.72 -15.49 27.60
C GLY A 339 39.35 -16.87 27.78
N GLU A 340 39.78 -17.51 26.71
CA GLU A 340 40.68 -18.67 26.82
C GLU A 340 41.53 -18.80 25.56
N ASN A 341 42.68 -18.13 25.55
CA ASN A 341 43.92 -18.61 24.91
C ASN A 341 45.09 -17.78 25.46
N THR A 342 45.27 -17.91 26.78
CA THR A 342 46.47 -17.52 27.51
C THR A 342 47.46 -18.67 27.43
N MET A 343 48.61 -18.41 26.81
CA MET A 343 49.92 -19.06 27.02
C MET A 343 49.98 -20.60 27.08
N THR A 344 50.29 -21.24 25.96
CA THR A 344 51.19 -22.40 25.97
C THR A 344 52.63 -21.91 25.82
N SER A 345 53.21 -21.53 26.96
CA SER A 345 54.66 -21.57 27.18
C SER A 345 54.99 -23.00 27.60
N GLU A 346 55.56 -23.80 26.71
CA GLU A 346 56.21 -25.05 27.09
C GLU A 346 57.70 -24.95 26.76
N TYR A 347 58.48 -24.95 27.84
CA TYR A 347 59.92 -24.84 27.90
C TYR A 347 60.60 -26.06 27.24
N GLY A 348 61.68 -25.78 26.52
CA GLY A 348 62.69 -26.80 26.23
C GLY A 348 63.46 -27.20 27.48
N THR A 349 63.89 -28.46 27.52
CA THR A 349 65.06 -28.87 28.29
C THR A 349 65.85 -29.91 27.51
N VAL A 350 67.16 -29.67 27.49
CA VAL A 350 68.28 -30.45 26.96
C VAL A 350 68.61 -31.60 27.91
#